data_AF-A0A816FUQ1-F1
#
_entry.id   AF-A0A816FUQ1-F1
#
_cell.length_a   1.000
_cell.length_b   1.000
_cell.length_c   1.000
_cell.angle_alpha   90.00
_cell.angle_beta   90.00
_cell.angle_gamma   90.00
#
_symmetry.space_group_name_H-M   'P 1'
#
loop_
_entity.id
_entity.type
_entity.pdbx_description
1 polymer ?
#
loop_
_entity_poly.entity_id
_entity_poly.type
_entity_poly.pdbx_seq_one_letter_code
_entity_poly.pdbx_strand_id
1 'polypeptide(L)'
;TRITFAFREDIGYFALDTVSVRSITNPTVELISNNDFETGAISPWTYCNPGGATAAGTIKANSNNFNIWGYLYRAQSGTRFYIDGAVGDADYLSQMFSTTIGTTYNISYWLVNMGSGTRSSADVIISI
;
A
#
# COMPACT_ATOMS: atom_id res chain seq x y z
N THR A 1 -16.63 3.20 -3.22
CA THR A 1 -15.50 3.52 -4.13
C THR A 1 -14.36 2.55 -3.87
N ARG A 2 -13.53 2.26 -4.87
CA ARG A 2 -12.39 1.35 -4.74
C ARG A 2 -11.09 2.13 -4.93
N ILE A 3 -10.14 1.96 -4.00
CA ILE A 3 -8.73 2.29 -4.26
C ILE A 3 -8.05 1.01 -4.72
N THR A 4 -7.26 1.10 -5.78
CA THR A 4 -6.45 -0.02 -6.28
C THR A 4 -5.07 0.50 -6.55
N PHE A 5 -4.10 -0.09 -5.88
CA PHE A 5 -2.71 0.04 -6.25
C PHE A 5 -2.39 -1.04 -7.27
N ALA A 6 -1.70 -0.65 -8.34
CA ALA A 6 -1.14 -1.54 -9.33
C ALA A 6 0.35 -1.20 -9.40
N PHE A 7 1.19 -2.09 -8.89
CA PHE A 7 2.62 -1.88 -8.87
C PHE A 7 3.27 -2.90 -9.79
N ARG A 8 4.05 -2.38 -10.75
CA ARG A 8 4.89 -3.18 -11.63
C ARG A 8 6.34 -2.87 -11.28
N GLU A 9 7.10 -3.91 -10.97
CA GLU A 9 8.53 -3.78 -10.74
C GLU A 9 9.30 -4.59 -11.79
N ASP A 10 10.16 -3.92 -12.55
CA ASP A 10 11.10 -4.60 -13.45
C ASP A 10 12.36 -4.97 -12.65
N ILE A 11 12.29 -6.13 -12.00
CA ILE A 11 13.30 -6.71 -11.09
C ILE A 11 13.41 -5.91 -9.79
N GLY A 12 12.48 -6.17 -8.85
CA GLY A 12 12.48 -5.48 -7.57
C GLY A 12 11.41 -5.95 -6.60
N TYR A 13 11.42 -5.33 -5.43
CA TYR A 13 10.38 -5.42 -4.41
C TYR A 13 10.03 -4.02 -3.94
N PHE A 14 8.81 -3.84 -3.46
CA PHE A 14 8.43 -2.64 -2.76
C PHE A 14 7.86 -2.95 -1.37
N ALA A 15 8.03 -2.02 -0.44
CA ALA A 15 7.30 -2.01 0.81
C ALA A 15 6.28 -0.88 0.79
N LEU A 16 5.03 -1.20 1.14
CA LEU A 16 3.93 -0.26 1.30
C LEU A 16 3.52 -0.20 2.77
N ASP A 17 3.32 1.03 3.25
CA ASP A 17 2.87 1.27 4.61
C ASP A 17 2.14 2.63 4.72
N THR A 18 1.37 2.82 5.79
CA THR A 18 0.66 4.06 6.13
C THR A 18 -0.18 4.61 4.99
N VAL A 19 -0.96 3.73 4.33
CA VAL A 19 -1.96 4.16 3.35
C VAL A 19 -3.00 5.00 4.08
N SER A 20 -3.49 6.06 3.45
CA SER A 20 -4.50 6.92 4.05
C SER A 20 -5.41 7.48 2.98
N VAL A 21 -6.71 7.43 3.25
CA VAL A 21 -7.73 8.14 2.48
C VAL A 21 -8.60 8.91 3.45
N ARG A 22 -8.58 10.24 3.33
CA ARG A 22 -9.29 11.14 4.23
C ARG A 22 -10.02 12.20 3.44
N SER A 23 -11.20 12.60 3.90
CA SER A 23 -11.86 13.79 3.34
C SER A 23 -11.04 15.03 3.70
N ILE A 24 -10.86 15.95 2.76
CA ILE A 24 -10.23 17.25 3.07
C ILE A 24 -11.07 18.04 4.09
N THR A 25 -12.40 17.88 4.07
CA THR A 25 -13.30 18.54 5.02
C THR A 25 -13.42 17.83 6.37
N ASN A 26 -12.93 16.60 6.48
CA ASN A 26 -12.85 15.85 7.73
C ASN A 26 -11.55 15.02 7.79
N PRO A 27 -10.40 15.68 8.00
CA PRO A 27 -9.08 15.07 7.83
C PRO A 27 -8.66 14.18 9.02
N THR A 28 -9.50 14.00 10.02
CA THR A 28 -9.20 13.16 11.19
C THR A 28 -9.78 11.75 11.08
N VAL A 29 -10.72 11.53 10.15
CA VAL A 29 -11.37 10.23 9.93
C VAL A 29 -10.68 9.49 8.80
N GLU A 30 -10.00 8.40 9.15
CA GLU A 30 -9.44 7.45 8.19
C GLU A 30 -10.55 6.60 7.56
N LEU A 31 -10.52 6.44 6.25
CA LEU A 31 -11.51 5.66 5.50
C LEU A 31 -11.00 4.26 5.10
N ILE A 32 -9.69 4.03 5.22
CA ILE A 32 -9.05 2.75 4.97
C ILE A 32 -8.85 2.00 6.28
N SER A 33 -9.27 0.74 6.32
CA SER A 33 -9.02 -0.15 7.45
C SER A 33 -7.70 -0.91 7.27
N ASN A 34 -7.03 -1.24 8.39
CA ASN A 34 -5.73 -1.94 8.38
C ASN A 34 -4.72 -1.25 7.43
N ASN A 35 -4.64 0.07 7.57
CA ASN A 35 -3.97 0.96 6.64
C ASN A 35 -2.45 1.04 6.86
N ASP A 36 -1.99 0.51 8.00
CA ASP A 36 -0.60 0.33 8.43
C ASP A 36 -0.21 -1.16 8.53
N PHE A 37 -1.11 -2.08 8.16
CA PHE A 37 -0.88 -3.54 8.18
C PHE A 37 -0.55 -4.15 9.56
N GLU A 38 -0.79 -3.45 10.65
CA GLU A 38 -0.41 -3.90 12.01
C GLU A 38 -1.24 -5.10 12.49
N THR A 39 -2.35 -5.42 11.83
CA THR A 39 -3.10 -6.66 12.12
C THR A 39 -2.33 -7.93 11.74
N GLY A 40 -1.31 -7.82 10.88
CA GLY A 40 -0.53 -8.95 10.37
C GLY A 40 -1.25 -9.77 9.29
N ALA A 41 -2.48 -9.42 8.93
CA ALA A 41 -3.22 -10.03 7.85
C ALA A 41 -3.33 -9.06 6.66
N ILE A 42 -3.47 -9.61 5.44
CA ILE A 42 -3.81 -8.81 4.25
C ILE A 42 -5.24 -8.28 4.36
N SER A 43 -6.18 -9.08 4.89
CA SER A 43 -7.57 -8.64 5.11
C SER A 43 -7.62 -7.33 5.91
N PRO A 44 -8.44 -6.33 5.52
CA PRO A 44 -9.52 -6.38 4.53
C PRO A 44 -9.09 -6.02 3.10
N TRP A 45 -7.79 -5.92 2.83
CA TRP A 45 -7.30 -5.73 1.46
C TRP A 45 -7.55 -6.99 0.63
N THR A 46 -7.79 -6.77 -0.66
CA THR A 46 -7.87 -7.82 -1.68
C THR A 46 -6.60 -7.75 -2.53
N TYR A 47 -5.78 -8.77 -2.43
CA TYR A 47 -4.61 -9.01 -3.28
C TYR A 47 -5.03 -9.76 -4.54
N CYS A 48 -4.47 -9.38 -5.68
CA CYS A 48 -4.68 -10.05 -6.96
C CYS A 48 -3.38 -10.05 -7.77
N ASN A 49 -3.01 -11.23 -8.27
CA ASN A 49 -1.83 -11.46 -9.09
C ASN A 49 -2.25 -12.24 -10.35
N PRO A 50 -2.77 -11.53 -11.36
CA PRO A 50 -3.29 -12.17 -12.56
C PRO A 50 -2.17 -12.71 -13.45
N GLY A 51 -0.98 -12.12 -13.40
CA GLY A 51 0.19 -12.51 -14.18
C GLY A 51 0.92 -13.75 -13.66
N GLY A 52 0.62 -14.20 -12.44
CA GLY A 52 1.32 -15.30 -11.78
C GLY A 52 2.74 -14.95 -11.37
N ALA A 53 3.03 -13.69 -11.05
CA ALA A 53 4.35 -13.26 -10.63
C ALA A 53 4.82 -14.04 -9.38
N THR A 54 6.09 -14.43 -9.36
CA THR A 54 6.62 -15.41 -8.40
C THR A 54 6.72 -14.89 -6.95
N ALA A 55 6.83 -13.58 -6.76
CA ALA A 55 7.00 -12.97 -5.45
C ALA A 55 5.71 -12.29 -4.98
N ALA A 56 4.79 -13.11 -4.46
CA ALA A 56 3.47 -12.67 -4.08
C ALA A 56 3.44 -11.71 -2.88
N GLY A 57 2.46 -10.81 -2.90
CA GLY A 57 2.13 -9.88 -1.83
C GLY A 57 1.93 -10.55 -0.47
N THR A 58 2.64 -10.07 0.55
CA THR A 58 2.56 -10.60 1.91
C THR A 58 2.82 -9.52 2.97
N ILE A 59 2.39 -9.76 4.21
CA ILE A 59 2.71 -8.89 5.34
C ILE A 59 3.99 -9.39 6.02
N LYS A 60 4.93 -8.48 6.26
CA LYS A 60 6.16 -8.76 7.03
C LYS A 60 6.18 -7.94 8.30
N ALA A 61 6.97 -8.39 9.27
CA ALA A 61 7.30 -7.62 10.46
C ALA A 61 8.74 -7.12 10.39
N ASN A 62 9.03 -5.99 11.03
CA ASN A 62 10.39 -5.43 11.14
C ASN A 62 11.38 -6.43 11.77
N SER A 63 10.91 -7.30 12.66
CA SER A 63 11.72 -8.37 13.27
C SER A 63 12.26 -9.40 12.26
N ASN A 64 11.67 -9.49 11.07
CA ASN A 64 12.17 -10.37 10.01
C ASN A 64 13.41 -9.82 9.29
N ASN A 65 13.81 -8.56 9.53
CA ASN A 65 14.95 -7.89 8.86
C ASN A 65 14.97 -8.16 7.35
N PHE A 66 13.83 -7.95 6.69
CA PHE A 66 13.64 -8.39 5.32
C PHE A 66 14.58 -7.62 4.37
N ASN A 67 15.65 -8.29 3.94
CA ASN A 67 16.69 -7.73 3.10
C ASN A 67 16.75 -8.47 1.78
N ILE A 68 16.68 -7.73 0.67
CA ILE A 68 16.83 -8.27 -0.67
C ILE A 68 17.90 -7.46 -1.38
N TRP A 69 18.94 -8.13 -1.87
CA TRP A 69 20.07 -7.53 -2.59
C TRP A 69 20.75 -6.37 -1.84
N GLY A 70 20.79 -6.44 -0.50
CA GLY A 70 21.39 -5.40 0.34
C GLY A 70 20.43 -4.29 0.75
N TYR A 71 19.21 -4.24 0.20
CA TYR A 71 18.20 -3.25 0.56
C TYR A 71 17.28 -3.78 1.67
N LEU A 72 17.18 -3.01 2.76
CA LEU A 72 16.31 -3.32 3.89
C LEU A 72 14.92 -2.73 3.69
N TYR A 73 13.90 -3.59 3.70
CA TYR A 73 12.50 -3.21 3.71
C TYR A 73 11.96 -3.26 5.14
N ARG A 74 11.25 -2.20 5.53
CA ARG A 74 10.70 -2.05 6.88
C ARG A 74 9.44 -1.20 6.86
N ALA A 75 8.66 -1.32 7.92
CA ALA A 75 7.55 -0.43 8.19
C ALA A 75 8.03 1.00 8.39
N GLN A 76 7.24 1.95 7.92
CA GLN A 76 7.40 3.36 8.21
C GLN A 76 6.78 3.73 9.56
N SER A 77 5.67 3.11 9.93
CA SER A 77 5.09 3.22 11.25
C SER A 77 4.88 1.83 11.84
N GLY A 78 4.73 1.75 13.17
CA GLY A 78 4.51 0.47 13.82
C GLY A 78 5.62 -0.56 13.56
N THR A 79 5.20 -1.79 13.30
CA THR A 79 6.06 -2.98 13.23
C THR A 79 5.86 -3.82 11.99
N ARG A 80 4.85 -3.55 11.16
CA ARG A 80 4.47 -4.37 10.02
C ARG A 80 4.27 -3.55 8.75
N PHE A 81 4.41 -4.21 7.61
CA PHE A 81 4.28 -3.58 6.30
C PHE A 81 3.88 -4.62 5.26
N TYR A 82 3.24 -4.17 4.19
CA TYR A 82 3.01 -4.98 3.01
C TYR A 82 4.26 -4.97 2.13
N ILE A 83 4.65 -6.13 1.62
CA ILE A 83 5.73 -6.28 0.65
C ILE A 83 5.27 -7.13 -0.52
N ASP A 84 5.76 -6.78 -1.70
CA ASP A 84 5.44 -7.45 -2.95
C ASP A 84 6.59 -7.24 -3.94
N GLY A 85 6.65 -8.08 -4.96
CA GLY A 85 7.71 -8.11 -5.97
C GLY A 85 7.20 -8.69 -7.27
N ALA A 86 6.18 -8.09 -7.86
CA ALA A 86 5.61 -8.51 -9.14
C ALA A 86 6.61 -8.32 -10.29
N VAL A 87 7.53 -9.29 -10.47
CA VAL A 87 8.56 -9.27 -11.49
C VAL A 87 7.95 -9.64 -12.84
N GLY A 88 7.93 -8.70 -13.77
CA GLY A 88 7.51 -8.93 -15.16
C GLY A 88 6.02 -8.74 -15.44
N ASP A 89 5.18 -8.55 -14.42
CA ASP A 89 3.77 -8.13 -14.54
C ASP A 89 3.35 -7.31 -13.30
N ALA A 90 2.17 -6.69 -13.28
CA ALA A 90 1.68 -5.94 -12.13
C ALA A 90 0.87 -6.81 -11.16
N ASP A 91 1.12 -6.64 -9.87
CA ASP A 91 0.22 -7.11 -8.81
C ASP A 91 -0.65 -5.97 -8.31
N TYR A 92 -1.83 -6.35 -7.80
CA TYR A 92 -2.85 -5.42 -7.38
C TYR A 92 -3.19 -5.60 -5.91
N LEU A 93 -3.28 -4.48 -5.20
CA LEU A 93 -3.78 -4.42 -3.82
C LEU A 93 -4.93 -3.42 -3.77
N SER A 94 -6.10 -3.85 -3.32
CA SER A 94 -7.31 -3.01 -3.35
C SER A 94 -8.17 -3.10 -2.10
N GLN A 95 -8.90 -2.02 -1.81
CA GLN A 95 -9.88 -1.97 -0.73
C GLN A 95 -11.06 -1.09 -1.14
N MET A 96 -12.25 -1.47 -0.68
CA MET A 96 -13.45 -0.65 -0.81
C MET A 96 -13.59 0.27 0.40
N PHE A 97 -14.02 1.50 0.15
CA PHE A 97 -14.37 2.46 1.20
C PHE A 97 -15.55 3.34 0.76
N SER A 98 -16.22 3.94 1.73
CA SER A 98 -17.38 4.79 1.52
C SER A 98 -16.96 6.22 1.16
N THR A 99 -17.60 6.81 0.16
CA THR A 99 -17.40 8.20 -0.26
C THR A 99 -18.72 8.93 -0.38
N THR A 100 -18.67 10.25 -0.30
CA THR A 100 -19.80 11.16 -0.47
C THR A 100 -19.59 11.97 -1.74
N ILE A 101 -20.64 12.09 -2.57
CA ILE A 101 -20.59 12.86 -3.81
C ILE A 101 -20.20 14.32 -3.52
N GLY A 102 -19.35 14.89 -4.37
CA GLY A 102 -18.88 16.27 -4.25
C GLY A 102 -17.83 16.51 -3.16
N THR A 103 -17.36 15.47 -2.48
CA THR A 103 -16.30 15.57 -1.46
C THR A 103 -14.94 15.30 -2.09
N THR A 104 -13.95 16.14 -1.80
CA THR A 104 -12.55 15.92 -2.18
C THR A 104 -11.83 15.09 -1.13
N TYR A 105 -11.03 14.13 -1.58
CA TYR A 105 -10.26 13.23 -0.72
C TYR A 105 -8.76 13.42 -0.94
N ASN A 106 -8.00 13.43 0.14
CA ASN A 106 -6.56 13.30 0.10
C ASN A 106 -6.20 11.81 0.19
N ILE A 107 -5.37 11.34 -0.74
CA ILE A 107 -4.85 9.98 -0.75
C ILE A 107 -3.33 10.05 -0.54
N SER A 108 -2.83 9.38 0.48
CA SER A 108 -1.40 9.32 0.77
C SER A 108 -0.96 7.92 1.13
N TYR A 109 0.33 7.64 0.91
CA TYR A 109 0.93 6.37 1.25
C TYR A 109 2.46 6.54 1.40
N TRP A 110 3.09 5.61 2.09
CA TRP A 110 4.53 5.49 2.10
C TRP A 110 4.94 4.27 1.29
N LEU A 111 5.94 4.46 0.41
CA LEU A 111 6.44 3.41 -0.46
C LEU A 111 7.98 3.40 -0.45
N VAL A 112 8.56 2.21 -0.40
CA VAL A 112 9.98 1.93 -0.70
C VAL A 112 10.01 1.07 -1.93
N ASN A 113 10.85 1.38 -2.91
CA ASN A 113 11.10 0.54 -4.09
C ASN A 113 12.62 0.41 -4.29
N MET A 114 13.31 -0.26 -3.36
CA MET A 114 14.77 -0.26 -3.17
C MET A 114 15.33 0.96 -2.40
N GLY A 115 16.25 0.71 -1.46
CA GLY A 115 16.90 1.76 -0.67
C GLY A 115 16.02 2.35 0.43
N SER A 116 15.94 3.69 0.49
CA SER A 116 15.13 4.43 1.47
C SER A 116 13.79 4.85 0.89
N GLY A 117 12.72 4.68 1.66
CA GLY A 117 11.36 5.01 1.21
C GLY A 117 11.10 6.50 1.14
N THR A 118 10.16 6.88 0.28
CA THR A 118 9.69 8.27 0.14
C THR A 118 8.19 8.32 0.42
N ARG A 119 7.75 9.31 1.21
CA ARG A 119 6.30 9.59 1.34
C ARG A 119 5.81 10.18 0.02
N SER A 120 4.79 9.55 -0.56
CA SER A 120 4.11 10.07 -1.74
C SER A 120 2.66 10.40 -1.38
N SER A 121 2.18 11.54 -1.84
CA SER A 121 0.80 11.98 -1.62
C SER A 121 0.24 12.58 -2.89
N ALA A 122 -1.02 12.28 -3.17
CA ALA A 122 -1.76 12.86 -4.28
C ALA A 122 -3.13 13.35 -3.78
N ASP A 123 -3.47 14.59 -4.12
CA ASP A 123 -4.84 15.08 -3.96
C ASP A 123 -5.66 14.57 -5.14
N VAL A 124 -6.67 13.74 -4.85
CA VAL A 124 -7.52 13.14 -5.87
C VAL A 124 -8.95 13.64 -5.68
N ILE A 125 -9.44 14.40 -6.66
CA ILE A 125 -10.86 14.72 -6.74
C ILE A 125 -11.56 13.51 -7.36
N ILE A 126 -12.34 12.80 -6.56
CA ILE A 126 -13.21 11.75 -7.07
C ILE A 126 -14.55 12.40 -7.41
N SER A 127 -14.70 12.85 -8.66
CA SER A 127 -16.02 13.10 -9.24
C SER A 127 -16.56 11.77 -9.76
N ILE A 128 -17.56 11.22 -9.07
CA ILE A 128 -18.38 10.13 -9.61
C ILE A 128 -19.46 10.71 -10.51
#